data_AF-A0A3M1FCE8-F1
#
_entry.id   AF-A0A3M1FCE8-F1
#
_cell.length_a   1.000
_cell.length_b   1.000
_cell.length_c   1.000
_cell.angle_alpha   90.00
_cell.angle_beta   90.00
_cell.angle_gamma   90.00
#
_symmetry.space_group_name_H-M   'P 1'
#
loop_
_entity.id
_entity.type
_entity.pdbx_description
1 polymer ?
#
loop_
_entity_poly.entity_id
_entity_poly.type
_entity_poly.pdbx_seq_one_letter_code
_entity_poly.pdbx_strand_id
1 'polypeptide(L)'
;MSLEHHLREASAYVSSQFNIDIVQSRLKFYSGERWHRFCNINGFHQSSTGVYIPQAYKAYVREDTPVMLSTLYHEYYGHGLFCEHSEIGRPLYSMSKKEGELYLYKTIDNQVQQLGLASKNVYNYEGFAVWLESLLCRVTGNENVWQQKLTTLNRNILELYHYFRYAESRLTTFGFMSQLGFPKHYDKEKLISTLRHLYSDKFFNIDLVILYGSQKPKSDIDLFIVSSNPSTNFFNGWLDIYELNREEFRHLLSNLDISATDPLFSGRLIYGDTNYFQQAKQQVLHATITPESIQHNRQRSEEQASLLNSLKSKRDLKVCTSYIYSYQKNAQHLEQGTKLLTLNNLLNHPHHLFF
;
A
#
# COMPACT_ATOMS: atom_id res chain seq x y z
N MET A 1 5.05 -31.00 -17.55
CA MET A 1 5.99 -29.86 -17.45
C MET A 1 6.95 -30.12 -16.30
N SER A 2 8.18 -29.61 -16.36
CA SER A 2 9.15 -29.81 -15.26
C SER A 2 8.87 -28.86 -14.09
N LEU A 3 9.30 -29.23 -12.89
CA LEU A 3 9.22 -28.36 -11.70
C LEU A 3 9.93 -27.02 -11.91
N GLU A 4 11.10 -27.04 -12.54
CA GLU A 4 11.88 -25.84 -12.86
C GLU A 4 11.11 -24.87 -13.77
N HIS A 5 10.33 -25.40 -14.71
CA HIS A 5 9.47 -24.60 -15.56
C HIS A 5 8.40 -23.86 -14.72
N HIS A 6 7.69 -24.57 -13.85
CA HIS A 6 6.69 -23.96 -12.98
C HIS A 6 7.24 -22.92 -11.99
N LEU A 7 8.46 -23.14 -11.48
CA LEU A 7 9.16 -22.17 -10.63
C LEU A 7 9.50 -20.90 -11.42
N ARG A 8 10.02 -21.05 -12.64
CA ARG A 8 10.35 -19.92 -13.50
C ARG A 8 9.12 -19.10 -13.88
N GLU A 9 8.01 -19.76 -14.22
CA GLU A 9 6.75 -19.07 -14.53
C GLU A 9 6.18 -18.34 -13.31
N ALA A 10 6.14 -19.00 -12.15
CA ALA A 10 5.68 -18.38 -10.92
C ALA A 10 6.54 -17.18 -10.52
N SER A 11 7.88 -17.32 -10.58
CA SER A 11 8.79 -16.21 -10.34
C SER A 11 8.56 -15.08 -11.33
N ALA A 12 8.52 -15.36 -12.63
CA ALA A 12 8.29 -14.33 -13.65
C ALA A 12 6.99 -13.56 -13.42
N TYR A 13 5.90 -14.27 -13.07
CA TYR A 13 4.63 -13.65 -12.71
C TYR A 13 4.75 -12.76 -11.47
N VAL A 14 5.37 -13.26 -10.39
CA VAL A 14 5.56 -12.51 -9.14
C VAL A 14 6.39 -11.25 -9.40
N SER A 15 7.51 -11.36 -10.12
CA SER A 15 8.36 -10.22 -10.46
C SER A 15 7.60 -9.21 -11.32
N SER A 16 6.88 -9.63 -12.35
CA SER A 16 6.15 -8.69 -13.22
C SER A 16 4.97 -8.03 -12.48
N GLN A 17 4.25 -8.80 -11.67
CA GLN A 17 3.01 -8.34 -11.06
C GLN A 17 3.25 -7.53 -9.79
N PHE A 18 4.25 -7.91 -8.99
CA PHE A 18 4.49 -7.31 -7.69
C PHE A 18 5.84 -6.60 -7.60
N ASN A 19 6.73 -6.77 -8.57
CA ASN A 19 8.08 -6.20 -8.59
C ASN A 19 8.88 -6.54 -7.32
N ILE A 20 8.71 -7.78 -6.88
CA ILE A 20 9.44 -8.41 -5.78
C ILE A 20 9.91 -9.80 -6.22
N ASP A 21 11.00 -10.27 -5.62
CA ASP A 21 11.56 -11.59 -5.83
C ASP A 21 11.82 -12.28 -4.50
N ILE A 22 11.82 -13.61 -4.47
CA ILE A 22 12.34 -14.36 -3.33
C ILE A 22 13.87 -14.25 -3.34
N VAL A 23 14.45 -13.70 -2.28
CA VAL A 23 15.89 -13.48 -2.17
C VAL A 23 16.50 -14.40 -1.12
N GLN A 24 15.87 -14.48 0.05
CA GLN A 24 16.40 -15.18 1.23
C GLN A 24 15.86 -16.60 1.34
N SER A 25 14.59 -16.81 1.02
CA SER A 25 13.95 -18.11 1.20
C SER A 25 14.62 -19.17 0.35
N ARG A 26 14.74 -20.36 0.94
CA ARG A 26 15.30 -21.55 0.31
C ARG A 26 14.29 -22.66 0.31
N LEU A 27 14.22 -23.37 -0.79
CA LEU A 27 13.33 -24.51 -0.97
C LEU A 27 14.10 -25.81 -0.77
N LYS A 28 13.54 -26.73 0.01
CA LYS A 28 14.08 -28.07 0.18
C LYS A 28 12.97 -29.09 0.06
N PHE A 29 13.28 -30.16 -0.67
CA PHE A 29 12.35 -31.23 -0.91
C PHE A 29 12.71 -32.50 -0.14
N TYR A 30 11.68 -33.29 0.16
CA TYR A 30 11.81 -34.59 0.82
C TYR A 30 10.87 -35.62 0.19
N SER A 31 11.41 -36.79 -0.12
CA SER A 31 10.64 -38.02 -0.36
C SER A 31 9.84 -38.43 0.89
N GLY A 32 8.73 -39.16 0.75
CA GLY A 32 7.84 -39.56 1.84
C GLY A 32 8.52 -40.09 3.11
N GLU A 33 9.41 -41.08 3.01
CA GLU A 33 10.10 -41.63 4.18
C GLU A 33 10.97 -40.57 4.90
N ARG A 34 11.74 -39.81 4.11
CA ARG A 34 12.58 -38.72 4.65
C ARG A 34 11.74 -37.59 5.23
N TRP A 35 10.55 -37.32 4.68
CA TRP A 35 9.59 -36.34 5.20
C TRP A 35 9.07 -36.76 6.57
N HIS A 36 8.60 -38.01 6.73
CA HIS A 36 8.14 -38.52 8.03
C HIS A 36 9.24 -38.41 9.10
N ARG A 37 10.48 -38.78 8.74
CA ARG A 37 11.63 -38.63 9.65
C ARG A 37 11.89 -37.16 10.01
N PHE A 38 11.86 -36.26 9.01
CA PHE A 38 12.02 -34.82 9.22
C PHE A 38 10.95 -34.27 10.17
N CYS A 39 9.66 -34.59 9.94
CA CYS A 39 8.56 -34.17 10.80
C CYS A 39 8.74 -34.68 12.24
N ASN A 40 9.10 -35.96 12.42
CA ASN A 40 9.29 -36.55 13.74
C ASN A 40 10.41 -35.87 14.53
N ILE A 41 11.55 -35.61 13.88
CA ILE A 41 12.71 -34.98 14.53
C ILE A 41 12.37 -33.54 14.97
N ASN A 42 11.57 -32.82 14.18
CA ASN A 42 11.27 -31.41 14.42
C ASN A 42 9.92 -31.15 15.12
N GLY A 43 9.16 -32.21 15.44
CA GLY A 43 7.85 -32.10 16.08
C GLY A 43 6.75 -31.53 15.18
N PHE A 44 6.86 -31.68 13.86
CA PHE A 44 5.81 -31.29 12.92
C PHE A 44 4.77 -32.40 12.72
N HIS A 45 3.57 -32.02 12.29
CA HIS A 45 2.52 -32.98 11.98
C HIS A 45 2.90 -33.80 10.74
N GLN A 46 2.92 -35.12 10.87
CA GLN A 46 3.36 -36.03 9.79
C GLN A 46 2.46 -36.01 8.56
N SER A 47 1.18 -35.66 8.71
CA SER A 47 0.26 -35.53 7.57
C SER A 47 0.42 -34.20 6.82
N SER A 48 1.25 -33.27 7.30
CA SER A 48 1.53 -32.06 6.55
C SER A 48 2.23 -32.41 5.23
N THR A 49 2.00 -31.62 4.20
CA THR A 49 2.68 -31.74 2.91
C THR A 49 3.78 -30.70 2.74
N GLY A 50 3.80 -29.69 3.60
CA GLY A 50 4.74 -28.58 3.57
C GLY A 50 4.90 -27.93 4.94
N VAL A 51 6.03 -27.28 5.16
CA VAL A 51 6.28 -26.43 6.33
C VAL A 51 7.23 -25.31 5.93
N TYR A 52 6.86 -24.07 6.24
CA TYR A 52 7.77 -22.94 6.21
C TYR A 52 8.29 -22.60 7.62
N ILE A 53 9.60 -22.39 7.73
CA ILE A 53 10.27 -21.96 8.97
C ILE A 53 10.75 -20.52 8.79
N PRO A 54 10.04 -19.51 9.34
CA PRO A 54 10.39 -18.10 9.19
C PRO A 54 11.80 -17.77 9.65
N GLN A 55 12.22 -18.24 10.83
CA GLN A 55 13.54 -17.93 11.41
C GLN A 55 14.71 -18.46 10.56
N ALA A 56 14.44 -19.43 9.68
CA ALA A 56 15.45 -20.01 8.80
C ALA A 56 15.29 -19.59 7.34
N TYR A 57 14.20 -18.87 6.99
CA TYR A 57 13.77 -18.63 5.61
C TYR A 57 13.80 -19.93 4.78
N LYS A 58 13.15 -20.98 5.27
CA LYS A 58 13.17 -22.30 4.62
C LYS A 58 11.77 -22.84 4.43
N ALA A 59 11.43 -23.13 3.17
CA ALA A 59 10.28 -23.92 2.78
C ALA A 59 10.71 -25.38 2.62
N TYR A 60 10.01 -26.28 3.29
CA TYR A 60 10.19 -27.72 3.16
C TYR A 60 8.94 -28.32 2.55
N VAL A 61 9.08 -29.10 1.47
CA VAL A 61 7.95 -29.65 0.71
C VAL A 61 8.12 -31.15 0.51
N ARG A 62 7.01 -31.89 0.68
CA ARG A 62 6.94 -33.32 0.40
C ARG A 62 6.73 -33.59 -1.10
N GLU A 63 7.66 -34.32 -1.72
CA GLU A 63 7.72 -34.51 -3.18
C GLU A 63 6.63 -35.46 -3.72
N ASP A 64 6.28 -36.48 -2.95
CA ASP A 64 5.45 -37.61 -3.35
C ASP A 64 3.95 -37.36 -3.10
N THR A 65 3.47 -36.13 -3.35
CA THR A 65 2.06 -35.76 -3.14
C THR A 65 1.44 -35.21 -4.42
N PRO A 66 0.14 -35.48 -4.68
CA PRO A 66 -0.55 -34.95 -5.86
C PRO A 66 -0.67 -33.42 -5.85
N VAL A 67 -0.56 -32.80 -4.67
CA VAL A 67 -0.66 -31.34 -4.46
C VAL A 67 0.71 -30.67 -4.26
N MET A 68 1.81 -31.38 -4.55
CA MET A 68 3.18 -30.92 -4.28
C MET A 68 3.46 -29.52 -4.85
N LEU A 69 3.01 -29.25 -6.07
CA LEU A 69 3.21 -27.94 -6.70
C LEU A 69 2.42 -26.82 -5.98
N SER A 70 1.19 -27.10 -5.58
CA SER A 70 0.34 -26.17 -4.82
C SER A 70 0.98 -25.86 -3.46
N THR A 71 1.43 -26.91 -2.76
CA THR A 71 2.15 -26.78 -1.49
C THR A 71 3.46 -26.02 -1.64
N LEU A 72 4.20 -26.21 -2.73
CA LEU A 72 5.36 -25.38 -3.02
C LEU A 72 4.99 -23.90 -3.10
N TYR A 73 3.96 -23.55 -3.86
CA TYR A 73 3.50 -22.16 -3.96
C TYR A 73 3.10 -21.58 -2.61
N HIS A 74 2.43 -22.38 -1.78
CA HIS A 74 2.07 -22.01 -0.41
C HIS A 74 3.30 -21.70 0.46
N GLU A 75 4.21 -22.66 0.59
CA GLU A 75 5.32 -22.56 1.54
C GLU A 75 6.40 -21.61 1.05
N TYR A 76 6.79 -21.73 -0.23
CA TYR A 76 7.93 -21.00 -0.76
C TYR A 76 7.56 -19.58 -1.18
N TYR A 77 6.48 -19.40 -1.95
CA TYR A 77 6.06 -18.07 -2.37
C TYR A 77 5.16 -17.40 -1.34
N GLY A 78 4.15 -18.10 -0.83
CA GLY A 78 3.19 -17.56 0.13
C GLY A 78 3.87 -17.05 1.39
N HIS A 79 4.42 -17.95 2.20
CA HIS A 79 5.10 -17.53 3.42
C HIS A 79 6.43 -16.82 3.16
N GLY A 80 7.22 -17.26 2.18
CA GLY A 80 8.51 -16.66 1.86
C GLY A 80 8.42 -15.18 1.49
N LEU A 81 7.58 -14.82 0.51
CA LEU A 81 7.42 -13.41 0.12
C LEU A 81 6.85 -12.56 1.26
N PHE A 82 5.90 -13.11 2.02
CA PHE A 82 5.33 -12.40 3.15
C PHE A 82 6.40 -12.09 4.20
N CYS A 83 7.20 -13.08 4.59
CA CYS A 83 8.24 -12.89 5.60
C CYS A 83 9.37 -11.98 5.11
N GLU A 84 9.72 -12.01 3.82
CA GLU A 84 10.81 -11.20 3.29
C GLU A 84 10.40 -9.74 3.02
N HIS A 85 9.19 -9.50 2.52
CA HIS A 85 8.83 -8.21 1.92
C HIS A 85 7.79 -7.43 2.68
N SER A 86 6.84 -8.09 3.34
CA SER A 86 5.76 -7.41 4.04
C SER A 86 6.25 -6.75 5.34
N GLU A 87 5.81 -5.52 5.61
CA GLU A 87 6.06 -4.83 6.88
C GLU A 87 5.51 -5.57 8.10
N ILE A 88 4.39 -6.27 7.94
CA ILE A 88 3.78 -7.08 9.00
C ILE A 88 4.38 -8.50 9.05
N GLY A 89 4.92 -9.00 7.94
CA GLY A 89 5.55 -10.33 7.86
C GLY A 89 7.02 -10.37 8.30
N ARG A 90 7.80 -9.31 8.05
CA ARG A 90 9.23 -9.26 8.45
C ARG A 90 9.49 -9.47 9.94
N PRO A 91 8.69 -8.89 10.87
CA PRO A 91 8.92 -9.09 12.28
C PRO A 91 8.84 -10.56 12.72
N LEU A 92 8.15 -11.42 11.98
CA LEU A 92 7.99 -12.85 12.29
C LEU A 92 9.31 -13.62 12.31
N TYR A 93 10.27 -13.19 11.52
CA TYR A 93 11.63 -13.69 11.56
C TYR A 93 12.29 -13.42 12.92
N SER A 94 12.10 -12.21 13.45
CA SER A 94 12.78 -11.69 14.65
C SER A 94 12.08 -12.00 15.97
N MET A 95 10.88 -12.59 15.95
CA MET A 95 10.07 -12.74 17.16
C MET A 95 10.41 -13.99 17.98
N SER A 96 10.81 -13.76 19.24
CA SER A 96 10.55 -14.71 20.32
C SER A 96 9.08 -14.57 20.76
N LYS A 97 8.41 -15.68 21.09
CA LYS A 97 6.95 -15.75 21.32
C LYS A 97 6.34 -14.71 22.28
N LYS A 98 7.12 -14.08 23.17
CA LYS A 98 6.58 -13.20 24.25
C LYS A 98 6.62 -11.69 23.95
N GLU A 99 7.54 -11.20 23.11
CA GLU A 99 7.63 -9.77 22.77
C GLU A 99 6.92 -9.44 21.45
N GLY A 100 6.67 -10.45 20.61
CA GLY A 100 6.10 -10.28 19.28
C GLY A 100 4.63 -9.84 19.26
N GLU A 101 3.81 -10.39 20.14
CA GLU A 101 2.38 -10.04 20.20
C GLU A 101 2.20 -8.53 20.45
N LEU A 102 2.91 -7.98 21.43
CA LEU A 102 2.79 -6.57 21.81
C LEU A 102 3.25 -5.58 20.71
N TYR A 103 4.20 -5.98 19.85
CA TYR A 103 4.71 -5.16 18.74
C TYR A 103 3.75 -5.18 17.53
N LEU A 104 3.20 -6.36 17.19
CA LEU A 104 2.23 -6.52 16.10
C LEU A 104 0.94 -5.74 16.38
N TYR A 105 0.42 -5.79 17.62
CA TYR A 105 -0.77 -5.03 18.02
C TYR A 105 -0.57 -3.51 17.97
N LYS A 106 0.66 -3.00 18.20
CA LYS A 106 0.96 -1.56 18.09
C LYS A 106 1.12 -1.07 16.65
N THR A 107 1.42 -1.98 15.72
CA THR A 107 1.67 -1.66 14.31
C THR A 107 0.40 -1.81 13.45
N ILE A 108 -0.53 -2.66 13.89
CA ILE A 108 -1.82 -2.88 13.22
C ILE A 108 -2.87 -1.96 13.83
N ASP A 109 -2.97 -0.74 13.28
CA ASP A 109 -4.09 0.14 13.60
C ASP A 109 -5.35 -0.33 12.85
N ASN A 110 -6.28 -0.94 13.58
CA ASN A 110 -7.55 -1.40 13.02
C ASN A 110 -8.43 -0.25 12.50
N GLN A 111 -8.19 1.01 12.91
CA GLN A 111 -8.88 2.18 12.35
C GLN A 111 -8.36 2.53 10.96
N VAL A 112 -7.14 2.11 10.65
CA VAL A 112 -6.43 2.38 9.39
C VAL A 112 -6.56 1.20 8.42
N GLN A 113 -6.79 -0.03 8.92
CA GLN A 113 -7.05 -1.21 8.10
C GLN A 113 -8.53 -1.60 8.07
N GLN A 114 -9.34 -0.98 7.21
CA GLN A 114 -10.80 -1.19 7.16
C GLN A 114 -11.21 -2.67 7.00
N LEU A 115 -10.38 -3.50 6.37
CA LEU A 115 -10.62 -4.93 6.18
C LEU A 115 -9.84 -5.83 7.15
N GLY A 116 -9.17 -5.31 8.19
CA GLY A 116 -8.49 -6.14 9.21
C GLY A 116 -7.60 -7.26 8.67
N LEU A 117 -7.02 -7.10 7.47
CA LEU A 117 -6.27 -8.16 6.79
C LEU A 117 -5.04 -8.56 7.61
N ALA A 118 -4.31 -7.59 8.14
CA ALA A 118 -3.15 -7.86 8.97
C ALA A 118 -3.53 -8.62 10.24
N SER A 119 -4.56 -8.19 10.96
CA SER A 119 -4.95 -8.86 12.21
C SER A 119 -5.41 -10.30 11.96
N LYS A 120 -6.11 -10.58 10.86
CA LYS A 120 -6.48 -11.95 10.48
C LYS A 120 -5.31 -12.81 9.98
N ASN A 121 -4.31 -12.19 9.34
CA ASN A 121 -3.13 -12.92 8.85
C ASN A 121 -2.07 -13.15 9.93
N VAL A 122 -1.99 -12.29 10.95
CA VAL A 122 -0.86 -12.27 11.87
C VAL A 122 -0.86 -13.43 12.88
N TYR A 123 -1.99 -14.09 13.13
CA TYR A 123 -1.99 -15.23 14.06
C TYR A 123 -1.71 -16.57 13.41
N ASN A 124 -1.95 -16.70 12.10
CA ASN A 124 -1.81 -17.97 11.40
C ASN A 124 -0.85 -17.91 10.21
N TYR A 125 -0.63 -16.73 9.60
CA TYR A 125 0.17 -16.51 8.39
C TYR A 125 -0.33 -17.25 7.14
N GLU A 126 -1.49 -17.88 7.25
CA GLU A 126 -2.05 -18.77 6.24
C GLU A 126 -2.81 -18.01 5.15
N GLY A 127 -3.43 -16.87 5.49
CA GLY A 127 -4.37 -16.19 4.60
C GLY A 127 -3.71 -15.70 3.32
N PHE A 128 -2.55 -15.04 3.46
CA PHE A 128 -1.77 -14.62 2.30
C PHE A 128 -1.22 -15.82 1.53
N ALA A 129 -0.72 -16.85 2.24
CA ALA A 129 -0.10 -18.00 1.61
C ALA A 129 -1.09 -18.81 0.77
N VAL A 130 -2.28 -19.09 1.30
CA VAL A 130 -3.36 -19.79 0.58
C VAL A 130 -3.93 -18.96 -0.56
N TRP A 131 -4.02 -17.64 -0.40
CA TRP A 131 -4.41 -16.74 -1.50
C TRP A 131 -3.39 -16.79 -2.65
N LEU A 132 -2.10 -16.62 -2.34
CA LEU A 132 -1.05 -16.60 -3.35
C LEU A 132 -0.90 -17.96 -4.04
N GLU A 133 -1.02 -19.04 -3.27
CA GLU A 133 -1.08 -20.41 -3.79
C GLU A 133 -2.16 -20.56 -4.87
N SER A 134 -3.40 -20.11 -4.59
CA SER A 134 -4.51 -20.18 -5.55
C SER A 134 -4.22 -19.36 -6.81
N LEU A 135 -3.61 -18.18 -6.64
CA LEU A 135 -3.26 -17.27 -7.72
C LEU A 135 -2.20 -17.90 -8.63
N LEU A 136 -1.13 -18.43 -8.04
CA LEU A 136 -0.03 -19.06 -8.76
C LEU A 136 -0.48 -20.34 -9.46
N CYS A 137 -1.32 -21.15 -8.84
CA CYS A 137 -1.91 -22.30 -9.52
C CYS A 137 -2.71 -21.88 -10.77
N ARG A 138 -3.51 -20.82 -10.68
CA ARG A 138 -4.28 -20.33 -11.82
C ARG A 138 -3.40 -19.80 -12.96
N VAL A 139 -2.45 -18.91 -12.66
CA VAL A 139 -1.64 -18.25 -13.71
C VAL A 139 -0.59 -19.15 -14.35
N THR A 140 -0.28 -20.29 -13.73
CA THR A 140 0.64 -21.31 -14.29
C THR A 140 -0.09 -22.51 -14.91
N GLY A 141 -1.41 -22.43 -15.06
CA GLY A 141 -2.21 -23.51 -15.69
C GLY A 141 -2.41 -24.76 -14.82
N ASN A 142 -2.24 -24.65 -13.50
CA ASN A 142 -2.35 -25.73 -12.51
C ASN A 142 -3.62 -25.62 -11.63
N GLU A 143 -4.69 -25.02 -12.14
CA GLU A 143 -5.92 -24.81 -11.37
C GLU A 143 -6.54 -26.11 -10.84
N ASN A 144 -6.42 -27.21 -11.59
CA ASN A 144 -6.88 -28.53 -11.15
C ASN A 144 -6.19 -29.00 -9.85
N VAL A 145 -4.90 -28.70 -9.68
CA VAL A 145 -4.15 -29.05 -8.46
C VAL A 145 -4.69 -28.26 -7.27
N TRP A 146 -4.99 -26.98 -7.48
CA TRP A 146 -5.62 -26.15 -6.46
C TRP A 146 -7.02 -26.67 -6.09
N GLN A 147 -7.85 -27.04 -7.07
CA GLN A 147 -9.19 -27.59 -6.80
C GLN A 147 -9.12 -28.88 -5.97
N GLN A 148 -8.15 -29.76 -6.25
CA GLN A 148 -7.91 -30.95 -5.43
C GLN A 148 -7.57 -30.56 -3.99
N LYS A 149 -6.63 -29.64 -3.77
CA LYS A 149 -6.25 -29.20 -2.43
C LYS A 149 -7.41 -28.52 -1.70
N LEU A 150 -8.20 -27.71 -2.39
CA LEU A 150 -9.34 -26.98 -1.84
C LEU A 150 -10.35 -27.89 -1.12
N THR A 151 -10.59 -29.10 -1.65
CA THR A 151 -11.50 -30.09 -1.02
C THR A 151 -10.98 -30.68 0.29
N THR A 152 -9.68 -30.54 0.55
CA THR A 152 -9.00 -31.08 1.75
C THR A 152 -8.69 -30.03 2.80
N LEU A 153 -8.92 -28.74 2.48
CA LEU A 153 -8.67 -27.66 3.44
C LEU A 153 -9.66 -27.77 4.60
N ASN A 154 -9.16 -27.57 5.82
CA ASN A 154 -10.04 -27.44 6.96
C ASN A 154 -10.87 -26.15 6.85
N ARG A 155 -12.01 -26.13 7.54
CA ARG A 155 -12.98 -25.03 7.50
C ARG A 155 -12.36 -23.65 7.78
N ASN A 156 -11.44 -23.55 8.75
CA ASN A 156 -10.85 -22.27 9.15
C ASN A 156 -9.99 -21.67 8.02
N ILE A 157 -9.18 -22.50 7.35
CA ILE A 157 -8.35 -22.06 6.22
C ILE A 157 -9.22 -21.72 5.01
N LEU A 158 -10.29 -22.48 4.76
CA LEU A 158 -11.22 -22.20 3.68
C LEU A 158 -11.94 -20.85 3.88
N GLU A 159 -12.45 -20.59 5.08
CA GLU A 159 -13.06 -19.30 5.43
C GLU A 159 -12.06 -18.14 5.28
N LEU A 160 -10.79 -18.35 5.69
CA LEU A 160 -9.74 -17.37 5.53
C LEU A 160 -9.39 -17.10 4.05
N TYR A 161 -9.31 -18.15 3.24
CA TYR A 161 -9.12 -18.02 1.79
C TYR A 161 -10.23 -17.20 1.14
N HIS A 162 -11.50 -17.51 1.44
CA HIS A 162 -12.63 -16.76 0.92
C HIS A 162 -12.61 -15.29 1.37
N TYR A 163 -12.22 -15.04 2.62
CA TYR A 163 -12.05 -13.69 3.13
C TYR A 163 -11.00 -12.89 2.36
N PHE A 164 -9.85 -13.50 2.07
CA PHE A 164 -8.76 -12.86 1.33
C PHE A 164 -9.15 -12.61 -0.14
N ARG A 165 -9.86 -13.55 -0.77
CA ARG A 165 -10.44 -13.36 -2.11
C ARG A 165 -11.45 -12.22 -2.13
N TYR A 166 -12.32 -12.14 -1.12
CA TYR A 166 -13.25 -11.02 -0.96
C TYR A 166 -12.51 -9.69 -0.82
N ALA A 167 -11.47 -9.63 0.03
CA ALA A 167 -10.67 -8.42 0.20
C ALA A 167 -9.95 -7.98 -1.09
N GLU A 168 -9.34 -8.92 -1.83
CA GLU A 168 -8.77 -8.64 -3.15
C GLU A 168 -9.82 -8.04 -4.10
N SER A 169 -11.03 -8.62 -4.13
CA SER A 169 -12.11 -8.14 -5.00
C SER A 169 -12.61 -6.74 -4.65
N ARG A 170 -12.38 -6.27 -3.41
CA ARG A 170 -12.75 -4.94 -2.92
C ARG A 170 -11.66 -3.89 -3.08
N LEU A 171 -10.40 -4.31 -3.14
CA LEU A 171 -9.24 -3.41 -3.12
C LEU A 171 -8.45 -3.40 -4.43
N THR A 172 -8.72 -4.34 -5.35
CA THR A 172 -7.80 -4.82 -6.40
C THR A 172 -6.59 -5.56 -5.84
N THR A 173 -5.89 -6.35 -6.66
CA THR A 173 -4.66 -7.04 -6.27
C THR A 173 -3.58 -6.07 -5.77
N PHE A 174 -3.44 -4.89 -6.38
CA PHE A 174 -2.45 -3.88 -5.96
C PHE A 174 -2.79 -3.29 -4.58
N GLY A 175 -4.07 -2.92 -4.36
CA GLY A 175 -4.52 -2.43 -3.06
C GLY A 175 -4.46 -3.48 -1.97
N PHE A 176 -4.78 -4.73 -2.29
CA PHE A 176 -4.66 -5.87 -1.37
C PHE A 176 -3.22 -6.09 -0.89
N MET A 177 -2.25 -6.11 -1.82
CA MET A 177 -0.83 -6.21 -1.47
C MET A 177 -0.37 -5.01 -0.63
N SER A 178 -0.81 -3.80 -1.00
CA SER A 178 -0.51 -2.57 -0.28
C SER A 178 -1.02 -2.59 1.16
N GLN A 179 -2.24 -3.09 1.38
CA GLN A 179 -2.86 -3.24 2.70
C GLN A 179 -2.14 -4.26 3.58
N LEU A 180 -1.54 -5.28 2.96
CA LEU A 180 -0.68 -6.27 3.63
C LEU A 180 0.75 -5.76 3.86
N GLY A 181 1.03 -4.48 3.62
CA GLY A 181 2.33 -3.87 3.89
C GLY A 181 3.44 -4.32 2.94
N PHE A 182 3.10 -4.80 1.74
CA PHE A 182 4.10 -5.03 0.70
C PHE A 182 4.62 -3.71 0.12
N PRO A 183 5.86 -3.69 -0.40
CA PRO A 183 6.38 -2.52 -1.10
C PRO A 183 5.50 -2.16 -2.29
N LYS A 184 5.18 -0.88 -2.39
CA LYS A 184 4.40 -0.28 -3.47
C LYS A 184 5.34 0.13 -4.57
N HIS A 185 4.92 -0.18 -5.79
CA HIS A 185 5.54 0.29 -7.00
C HIS A 185 4.52 1.17 -7.71
N TYR A 186 4.83 2.46 -7.81
CA TYR A 186 3.94 3.53 -8.27
C TYR A 186 3.76 3.52 -9.79
N ASP A 187 3.35 2.36 -10.30
CA ASP A 187 3.00 2.14 -11.69
C ASP A 187 1.70 2.86 -12.03
N LYS A 188 1.75 3.65 -13.11
CA LYS A 188 0.66 4.51 -13.55
C LYS A 188 -0.60 3.70 -13.86
N GLU A 189 -0.46 2.60 -14.60
CA GLU A 189 -1.60 1.82 -15.07
C GLU A 189 -2.27 1.05 -13.92
N LYS A 190 -1.48 0.53 -12.97
CA LYS A 190 -2.02 -0.08 -11.74
C LYS A 190 -2.82 0.93 -10.92
N LEU A 191 -2.30 2.15 -10.73
CA LEU A 191 -3.01 3.22 -10.02
C LEU A 191 -4.32 3.61 -10.72
N ILE A 192 -4.30 3.79 -12.04
CA ILE A 192 -5.51 4.09 -12.82
C ILE A 192 -6.52 2.94 -12.71
N SER A 193 -6.07 1.68 -12.80
CA SER A 193 -6.93 0.52 -12.64
C SER A 193 -7.57 0.45 -11.26
N THR A 194 -6.82 0.78 -10.20
CA THR A 194 -7.34 0.91 -8.84
C THR A 194 -8.41 1.99 -8.76
N LEU A 195 -8.16 3.17 -9.33
CA LEU A 195 -9.14 4.26 -9.32
C LEU A 195 -10.41 3.92 -10.10
N ARG A 196 -10.30 3.27 -11.27
CA ARG A 196 -11.46 2.76 -12.02
C ARG A 196 -12.29 1.79 -11.20
N HIS A 197 -11.64 0.94 -10.42
CA HIS A 197 -12.34 0.01 -9.53
C HIS A 197 -13.07 0.76 -8.41
N LEU A 198 -12.40 1.72 -7.76
CA LEU A 198 -12.96 2.49 -6.63
C LEU A 198 -14.10 3.43 -7.06
N TYR A 199 -13.91 4.18 -8.14
CA TYR A 199 -14.89 5.15 -8.64
C TYR A 199 -15.96 4.50 -9.53
N SER A 200 -15.71 3.30 -10.06
CA SER A 200 -16.64 2.59 -10.95
C SER A 200 -17.11 3.50 -12.12
N ASP A 201 -18.42 3.68 -12.27
CA ASP A 201 -19.04 4.54 -13.27
C ASP A 201 -18.69 6.02 -13.11
N LYS A 202 -18.34 6.47 -11.90
CA LYS A 202 -17.94 7.85 -11.62
C LYS A 202 -16.52 8.18 -12.08
N PHE A 203 -15.73 7.20 -12.50
CA PHE A 203 -14.34 7.43 -12.93
C PHE A 203 -14.25 8.44 -14.08
N PHE A 204 -15.26 8.48 -14.96
CA PHE A 204 -15.32 9.41 -16.09
C PHE A 204 -15.54 10.88 -15.69
N ASN A 205 -15.89 11.14 -14.42
CA ASN A 205 -16.03 12.50 -13.89
C ASN A 205 -14.68 13.10 -13.45
N ILE A 206 -13.61 12.32 -13.44
CA ILE A 206 -12.28 12.76 -13.03
C ILE A 206 -11.61 13.53 -14.18
N ASP A 207 -11.23 14.78 -13.91
CA ASP A 207 -10.53 15.64 -14.86
C ASP A 207 -9.01 15.48 -14.75
N LEU A 208 -8.50 15.33 -13.53
CA LEU A 208 -7.08 15.20 -13.23
C LEU A 208 -6.85 14.21 -12.09
N VAL A 209 -5.77 13.43 -12.20
CA VAL A 209 -5.18 12.68 -11.09
C VAL A 209 -3.69 12.96 -11.06
N ILE A 210 -3.22 13.45 -9.93
CA ILE A 210 -1.82 13.77 -9.70
C ILE A 210 -1.32 12.88 -8.57
N LEU A 211 -0.30 12.07 -8.86
CA LEU A 211 0.43 11.32 -7.85
C LEU A 211 1.47 12.25 -7.22
N TYR A 212 1.44 12.41 -5.90
CA TYR A 212 2.39 13.24 -5.17
C TYR A 212 2.90 12.52 -3.90
N GLY A 213 3.49 13.26 -2.97
CA GLY A 213 4.02 12.70 -1.72
C GLY A 213 5.37 12.01 -1.88
N SER A 214 5.76 11.25 -0.85
CA SER A 214 7.14 10.72 -0.74
C SER A 214 7.46 9.57 -1.70
N GLN A 215 6.42 8.90 -2.22
CA GLN A 215 6.52 7.75 -3.13
C GLN A 215 7.52 6.67 -2.66
N LYS A 216 7.70 6.52 -1.35
CA LYS A 216 8.58 5.51 -0.77
C LYS A 216 7.86 4.16 -0.84
N PRO A 217 8.56 3.04 -1.06
CA PRO A 217 7.90 1.73 -1.20
C PRO A 217 6.95 1.36 -0.06
N LYS A 218 7.18 1.89 1.14
CA LYS A 218 6.40 1.58 2.34
C LYS A 218 5.49 2.71 2.83
N SER A 219 5.45 3.85 2.14
CA SER A 219 4.48 4.89 2.48
C SER A 219 3.09 4.54 1.98
N ASP A 220 2.11 5.35 2.36
CA ASP A 220 0.85 5.49 1.65
C ASP A 220 1.04 6.05 0.23
N ILE A 221 -0.05 6.05 -0.52
CA ILE A 221 -0.16 6.60 -1.87
C ILE A 221 -1.00 7.86 -1.76
N ASP A 222 -0.39 9.01 -2.03
CA ASP A 222 -1.06 10.30 -2.01
C ASP A 222 -1.52 10.68 -3.42
N LEU A 223 -2.83 10.82 -3.62
CA LEU A 223 -3.43 11.23 -4.88
C LEU A 223 -4.22 12.53 -4.70
N PHE A 224 -3.95 13.49 -5.57
CA PHE A 224 -4.74 14.70 -5.70
C PHE A 224 -5.63 14.58 -6.93
N ILE A 225 -6.95 14.66 -6.73
CA ILE A 225 -7.96 14.45 -7.76
C ILE A 225 -8.78 15.71 -7.94
N VAL A 226 -8.99 16.09 -9.20
CA VAL A 226 -9.99 17.11 -9.57
C VAL A 226 -11.09 16.41 -10.35
N SER A 227 -12.33 16.57 -9.93
CA SER A 227 -13.48 15.95 -10.59
C SER A 227 -14.68 16.90 -10.71
N SER A 228 -15.63 16.57 -11.58
CA SER A 228 -16.86 17.35 -11.74
C SER A 228 -17.89 17.10 -10.62
N ASN A 229 -17.78 15.97 -9.91
CA ASN A 229 -18.69 15.56 -8.86
C ASN A 229 -17.90 14.87 -7.74
N PRO A 230 -17.22 15.64 -6.87
CA PRO A 230 -16.35 15.08 -5.85
C PRO A 230 -17.18 14.22 -4.90
N SER A 231 -16.69 13.01 -4.65
CA SER A 231 -17.44 12.02 -3.88
C SER A 231 -17.12 12.04 -2.39
N THR A 232 -15.88 12.40 -2.03
CA THR A 232 -15.34 12.89 -0.74
C THR A 232 -13.84 12.56 -0.69
N ASN A 233 -13.09 13.21 0.20
CA ASN A 233 -11.73 12.76 0.55
C ASN A 233 -11.78 11.33 1.12
N PHE A 234 -10.88 10.46 0.65
CA PHE A 234 -10.89 9.04 0.97
C PHE A 234 -9.55 8.61 1.57
N PHE A 235 -9.61 7.91 2.70
CA PHE A 235 -8.44 7.30 3.33
C PHE A 235 -8.75 5.89 3.82
N ASN A 236 -7.88 4.93 3.49
CA ASN A 236 -7.97 3.54 3.96
C ASN A 236 -6.60 2.97 4.41
N GLY A 237 -5.68 3.85 4.78
CA GLY A 237 -4.39 3.46 5.36
C GLY A 237 -3.25 3.25 4.40
N TRP A 238 -3.52 2.86 3.16
CA TRP A 238 -2.50 2.72 2.13
C TRP A 238 -2.71 3.67 0.95
N LEU A 239 -3.91 4.24 0.82
CA LEU A 239 -4.31 5.21 -0.19
C LEU A 239 -4.95 6.40 0.51
N ASP A 240 -4.45 7.60 0.20
CA ASP A 240 -5.00 8.89 0.58
C ASP A 240 -5.38 9.65 -0.68
N ILE A 241 -6.65 10.01 -0.80
CA ILE A 241 -7.21 10.76 -1.92
C ILE A 241 -7.73 12.09 -1.37
N TYR A 242 -7.11 13.16 -1.82
CA TYR A 242 -7.63 14.51 -1.69
C TYR A 242 -8.34 14.90 -2.98
N GLU A 243 -9.67 14.96 -2.94
CA GLU A 243 -10.53 15.21 -4.10
C GLU A 243 -11.21 16.58 -3.98
N LEU A 244 -11.13 17.38 -5.04
CA LEU A 244 -11.75 18.70 -5.16
C LEU A 244 -12.66 18.77 -6.39
N ASN A 245 -13.69 19.61 -6.32
CA ASN A 245 -14.34 20.05 -7.55
C ASN A 245 -13.52 21.12 -8.29
N ARG A 246 -13.92 21.41 -9.53
CA ARG A 246 -13.26 22.41 -10.39
C ARG A 246 -13.24 23.82 -9.79
N GLU A 247 -14.32 24.23 -9.12
CA GLU A 247 -14.44 25.58 -8.55
C GLU A 247 -13.54 25.75 -7.33
N GLU A 248 -13.56 24.76 -6.43
CA GLU A 248 -12.65 24.65 -5.29
C GLU A 248 -11.20 24.66 -5.74
N PHE A 249 -10.84 23.83 -6.72
CA PHE A 249 -9.48 23.78 -7.24
C PHE A 249 -9.04 25.16 -7.75
N ARG A 250 -9.86 25.83 -8.57
CA ARG A 250 -9.55 27.18 -9.08
C ARG A 250 -9.41 28.20 -7.96
N HIS A 251 -10.30 28.16 -6.97
CA HIS A 251 -10.27 29.04 -5.81
C HIS A 251 -8.96 28.87 -5.03
N LEU A 252 -8.56 27.62 -4.74
CA LEU A 252 -7.31 27.32 -4.06
C LEU A 252 -6.09 27.77 -4.87
N LEU A 253 -6.09 27.60 -6.20
CA LEU A 253 -5.01 28.10 -7.06
C LEU A 253 -4.93 29.64 -7.05
N SER A 254 -6.07 30.34 -7.07
CA SER A 254 -6.09 31.82 -7.00
C SER A 254 -5.57 32.36 -5.67
N ASN A 255 -5.73 31.59 -4.59
CA ASN A 255 -5.25 31.95 -3.26
C ASN A 255 -3.85 31.38 -2.95
N LEU A 256 -3.17 30.80 -3.94
CA LEU A 256 -1.84 30.20 -3.77
C LEU A 256 -1.80 29.20 -2.59
N ASP A 257 -2.88 28.45 -2.39
CA ASP A 257 -3.05 27.53 -1.28
C ASP A 257 -2.06 26.36 -1.41
N ILE A 258 -1.32 26.06 -0.33
CA ILE A 258 -0.28 25.03 -0.37
C ILE A 258 -0.83 23.62 -0.59
N SER A 259 -2.07 23.34 -0.18
CA SER A 259 -2.71 22.02 -0.38
C SER A 259 -3.01 21.73 -1.86
N ALA A 260 -3.19 22.76 -2.69
CA ALA A 260 -3.37 22.62 -4.13
C ALA A 260 -2.07 22.83 -4.92
N THR A 261 -1.23 23.77 -4.49
CA THR A 261 0.03 24.07 -5.19
C THR A 261 1.08 22.98 -4.98
N ASP A 262 1.18 22.39 -3.78
CA ASP A 262 2.18 21.33 -3.55
C ASP A 262 1.97 20.11 -4.46
N PRO A 263 0.78 19.48 -4.55
CA PRO A 263 0.57 18.39 -5.48
C PRO A 263 0.76 18.81 -6.93
N LEU A 264 0.31 20.02 -7.31
CA LEU A 264 0.46 20.53 -8.67
C LEU A 264 1.94 20.63 -9.08
N PHE A 265 2.81 21.15 -8.21
CA PHE A 265 4.22 21.41 -8.54
C PHE A 265 5.19 20.30 -8.19
N SER A 266 4.95 19.53 -7.11
CA SER A 266 5.79 18.39 -6.71
C SER A 266 5.35 17.06 -7.35
N GLY A 267 4.07 16.97 -7.73
CA GLY A 267 3.47 15.75 -8.23
C GLY A 267 3.62 15.51 -9.72
N ARG A 268 3.29 14.29 -10.13
CA ARG A 268 3.24 13.81 -11.51
C ARG A 268 1.80 13.58 -11.93
N LEU A 269 1.38 14.19 -13.03
CA LEU A 269 0.10 13.87 -13.67
C LEU A 269 0.09 12.41 -14.11
N ILE A 270 -0.85 11.61 -13.59
CA ILE A 270 -1.02 10.21 -13.98
C ILE A 270 -2.30 9.97 -14.79
N TYR A 271 -3.30 10.86 -14.74
CA TYR A 271 -4.49 10.79 -15.58
C TYR A 271 -5.08 12.18 -15.78
N GLY A 272 -5.69 12.44 -16.95
CA GLY A 272 -6.35 13.71 -17.27
C GLY A 272 -5.73 14.50 -18.42
N ASP A 273 -6.23 15.71 -18.64
CA ASP A 273 -5.76 16.60 -19.70
C ASP A 273 -4.42 17.26 -19.32
N THR A 274 -3.38 16.96 -20.10
CA THR A 274 -2.04 17.52 -19.92
C THR A 274 -2.01 19.03 -20.15
N ASN A 275 -2.79 19.55 -21.10
CA ASN A 275 -2.85 20.99 -21.37
C ASN A 275 -3.48 21.73 -20.20
N TYR A 276 -4.59 21.21 -19.66
CA TYR A 276 -5.22 21.77 -18.47
C TYR A 276 -4.29 21.77 -17.25
N PHE A 277 -3.55 20.67 -17.03
CA PHE A 277 -2.54 20.59 -15.96
C PHE A 277 -1.42 21.63 -16.12
N GLN A 278 -0.91 21.84 -17.35
CA GLN A 278 0.11 22.86 -17.60
C GLN A 278 -0.44 24.28 -17.48
N GLN A 279 -1.66 24.53 -17.95
CA GLN A 279 -2.33 25.83 -17.79
C GLN A 279 -2.52 26.18 -16.31
N ALA A 280 -2.93 25.21 -15.47
CA ALA A 280 -3.02 25.40 -14.02
C ALA A 280 -1.67 25.79 -13.40
N LYS A 281 -0.57 25.15 -13.81
CA LYS A 281 0.79 25.55 -13.38
C LYS A 281 1.12 26.98 -13.79
N GLN A 282 0.86 27.33 -15.05
CA GLN A 282 1.14 28.67 -15.54
C GLN A 282 0.28 29.73 -14.84
N GLN A 283 -0.98 29.44 -14.54
CA GLN A 283 -1.85 30.32 -13.76
C GLN A 283 -1.21 30.66 -12.41
N VAL A 284 -0.74 29.66 -11.66
CA VAL A 284 -0.10 29.89 -10.34
C VAL A 284 1.20 30.67 -10.47
N LEU A 285 2.05 30.33 -11.46
CA LEU A 285 3.32 31.04 -11.68
C LEU A 285 3.12 32.52 -11.99
N HIS A 286 2.08 32.86 -12.77
CA HIS A 286 1.78 34.23 -13.18
C HIS A 286 0.81 34.99 -12.25
N ALA A 287 0.13 34.31 -11.32
CA ALA A 287 -0.81 34.95 -10.40
C ALA A 287 -0.12 36.03 -9.54
N THR A 288 -0.69 37.22 -9.45
CA THR A 288 -0.19 38.24 -8.52
C THR A 288 -0.45 37.79 -7.08
N ILE A 289 0.51 38.02 -6.17
CA ILE A 289 0.27 37.81 -4.74
C ILE A 289 -0.65 38.93 -4.25
N THR A 290 -1.79 38.56 -3.65
CA THR A 290 -2.77 39.52 -3.16
C THR A 290 -2.95 39.45 -1.64
N PRO A 291 -3.44 40.51 -0.97
CA PRO A 291 -3.80 40.46 0.44
C PRO A 291 -4.76 39.31 0.78
N GLU A 292 -5.69 39.00 -0.12
CA GLU A 292 -6.64 37.89 0.04
C GLU A 292 -5.93 36.53 0.07
N SER A 293 -4.94 36.31 -0.81
CA SER A 293 -4.16 35.06 -0.81
C SER A 293 -3.35 34.87 0.49
N ILE A 294 -2.79 35.95 1.04
CA ILE A 294 -2.07 35.95 2.32
C ILE A 294 -3.04 35.63 3.46
N GLN A 295 -4.17 36.35 3.52
CA GLN A 295 -5.18 36.18 4.56
C GLN A 295 -5.80 34.79 4.54
N HIS A 296 -6.09 34.25 3.34
CA HIS A 296 -6.56 32.88 3.16
C HIS A 296 -5.60 31.88 3.81
N ASN A 297 -4.30 31.95 3.49
CA ASN A 297 -3.32 31.03 4.07
C ASN A 297 -3.20 31.18 5.61
N ARG A 298 -3.27 32.40 6.16
CA ARG A 298 -3.32 32.62 7.62
C ARG A 298 -4.56 31.99 8.24
N GLN A 299 -5.73 32.20 7.65
CA GLN A 299 -6.98 31.63 8.13
C GLN A 299 -6.94 30.09 8.09
N ARG A 300 -6.41 29.47 7.03
CA ARG A 300 -6.25 28.02 6.95
C ARG A 300 -5.33 27.46 8.04
N SER A 301 -4.27 28.18 8.38
CA SER A 301 -3.41 27.84 9.53
C SER A 301 -4.19 27.86 10.85
N GLU A 302 -4.99 28.90 11.09
CA GLU A 302 -5.82 29.05 12.30
C GLU A 302 -6.92 27.98 12.38
N GLU A 303 -7.59 27.67 11.26
CA GLU A 303 -8.58 26.61 11.16
C GLU A 303 -7.98 25.25 11.54
N GLN A 304 -6.79 24.92 11.03
CA GLN A 304 -6.10 23.69 11.41
C GLN A 304 -5.69 23.70 12.89
N ALA A 305 -5.22 24.84 13.42
CA ALA A 305 -4.87 24.99 14.82
C ALA A 305 -6.07 24.74 15.76
N SER A 306 -7.27 25.16 15.34
CA SER A 306 -8.51 24.92 16.10
C SER A 306 -8.83 23.42 16.25
N LEU A 307 -8.40 22.59 15.29
CA LEU A 307 -8.64 21.15 15.31
C LEU A 307 -7.73 20.41 16.28
N LEU A 308 -6.58 20.97 16.67
CA LEU A 308 -5.55 20.27 17.47
C LEU A 308 -6.10 19.64 18.75
N ASN A 309 -6.98 20.35 19.46
CA ASN A 309 -7.55 19.88 20.73
C ASN A 309 -8.52 18.69 20.55
N SER A 310 -9.01 18.45 19.33
CA SER A 310 -9.94 17.36 19.02
C SER A 310 -9.24 16.07 18.57
N LEU A 311 -7.95 16.15 18.21
CA LEU A 311 -7.21 15.03 17.65
C LEU A 311 -6.70 14.10 18.74
N LYS A 312 -7.00 12.80 18.59
CA LYS A 312 -6.66 11.76 19.58
C LYS A 312 -5.39 11.00 19.25
N SER A 313 -4.99 10.93 17.97
CA SER A 313 -3.84 10.15 17.54
C SER A 313 -2.59 11.03 17.38
N LYS A 314 -1.42 10.48 17.74
CA LYS A 314 -0.13 11.16 17.52
C LYS A 314 0.16 11.41 16.04
N ARG A 315 -0.35 10.53 15.16
CA ARG A 315 -0.22 10.67 13.70
C ARG A 315 -0.98 11.91 13.23
N ASP A 316 -2.26 12.03 13.59
CA ASP A 316 -3.10 13.14 13.17
C ASP A 316 -2.58 14.46 13.72
N LEU A 317 -2.12 14.48 14.97
CA LEU A 317 -1.47 15.65 15.58
C LEU A 317 -0.24 16.09 14.76
N LYS A 318 0.61 15.16 14.34
CA LYS A 318 1.78 15.46 13.52
C LYS A 318 1.39 16.01 12.14
N VAL A 319 0.41 15.39 11.49
CA VAL A 319 -0.08 15.83 10.17
C VAL A 319 -0.70 17.23 10.28
N CYS A 320 -1.60 17.44 11.22
CA CYS A 320 -2.24 18.73 11.47
C CYS A 320 -1.22 19.82 11.79
N THR A 321 -0.25 19.55 12.68
CA THR A 321 0.83 20.50 12.99
C THR A 321 1.67 20.85 11.76
N SER A 322 1.96 19.87 10.90
CA SER A 322 2.67 20.11 9.65
C SER A 322 1.90 21.06 8.73
N TYR A 323 0.58 20.91 8.62
CA TYR A 323 -0.25 21.80 7.83
C TYR A 323 -0.34 23.21 8.41
N ILE A 324 -0.55 23.35 9.73
CA ILE A 324 -0.52 24.65 10.43
C ILE A 324 0.76 25.41 10.07
N TYR A 325 1.91 24.75 10.27
CA TYR A 325 3.20 25.33 9.97
C TYR A 325 3.35 25.71 8.49
N SER A 326 2.92 24.83 7.58
CA SER A 326 3.06 25.04 6.15
C SER A 326 2.23 26.22 5.65
N TYR A 327 0.97 26.33 6.09
CA TYR A 327 0.11 27.47 5.77
C TYR A 327 0.65 28.78 6.34
N GLN A 328 1.08 28.78 7.61
CA GLN A 328 1.65 29.96 8.25
C GLN A 328 2.92 30.44 7.52
N LYS A 329 3.80 29.50 7.17
CA LYS A 329 5.03 29.80 6.43
C LYS A 329 4.73 30.31 5.03
N ASN A 330 3.77 29.71 4.34
CA ASN A 330 3.37 30.17 3.01
C ASN A 330 2.89 31.63 3.07
N ALA A 331 2.01 31.98 4.01
CA ALA A 331 1.57 33.36 4.21
C ALA A 331 2.74 34.34 4.45
N GLN A 332 3.70 33.98 5.30
CA GLN A 332 4.90 34.79 5.56
C GLN A 332 5.73 35.04 4.29
N HIS A 333 5.90 34.04 3.44
CA HIS A 333 6.64 34.20 2.19
C HIS A 333 5.87 35.02 1.16
N LEU A 334 4.55 34.86 1.10
CA LEU A 334 3.68 35.67 0.24
C LEU A 334 3.76 37.15 0.63
N GLU A 335 3.79 37.48 1.92
CA GLU A 335 4.00 38.86 2.41
C GLU A 335 5.33 39.47 1.95
N GLN A 336 6.35 38.63 1.76
CA GLN A 336 7.67 39.02 1.25
C GLN A 336 7.73 39.04 -0.28
N GLY A 337 6.61 38.81 -0.98
CA GLY A 337 6.56 38.76 -2.44
C GLY A 337 7.10 37.46 -3.05
N THR A 338 7.28 36.40 -2.26
CA THR A 338 7.87 35.12 -2.69
C THR A 338 6.84 34.00 -2.72
N LYS A 339 6.81 33.20 -3.79
CA LYS A 339 5.93 32.03 -3.92
C LYS A 339 6.69 30.73 -3.68
N LEU A 340 6.47 30.10 -2.52
CA LEU A 340 7.01 28.77 -2.25
C LEU A 340 5.93 27.71 -2.53
N LEU A 341 5.92 27.24 -3.78
CA LEU A 341 4.82 26.43 -4.34
C LEU A 341 4.84 24.94 -3.93
N THR A 342 5.75 24.52 -3.06
CA THR A 342 5.83 23.13 -2.58
C THR A 342 6.16 23.09 -1.10
N LEU A 343 5.70 22.05 -0.40
CA LEU A 343 6.01 21.81 1.01
C LEU A 343 7.50 21.64 1.22
N ASN A 344 8.19 20.95 0.30
CA ASN A 344 9.63 20.78 0.39
C ASN A 344 10.39 22.11 0.36
N ASN A 345 9.92 23.08 -0.44
CA ASN A 345 10.53 24.40 -0.47
C ASN A 345 10.23 25.19 0.81
N LEU A 346 9.03 25.08 1.37
CA LEU A 346 8.68 25.72 2.65
C LEU A 346 9.49 25.19 3.83
N LEU A 347 9.78 23.88 3.84
CA LEU A 347 10.50 23.22 4.94
C LEU A 347 12.03 23.37 4.84
N ASN A 348 12.57 23.49 3.63
CA ASN A 348 14.02 23.58 3.40
C ASN A 348 14.52 24.97 3.02
N HIS A 349 13.65 25.98 2.94
CA HIS A 349 14.12 27.34 2.69
C HIS A 349 15.05 27.74 3.85
N PRO A 350 16.32 28.06 3.59
CA PRO A 350 17.18 28.57 4.65
C PRO A 350 16.49 29.80 5.21
N HIS A 351 16.28 29.81 6.53
CA HIS A 351 15.94 31.03 7.22
C HIS A 351 17.05 32.03 6.83
N HIS A 352 16.72 33.01 6.00
CA HIS A 352 17.42 34.27 6.12
C HIS A 352 17.09 34.76 7.52
N LEU A 353 17.92 34.35 8.47
CA LEU A 353 18.18 35.09 9.70
C LEU A 353 18.61 36.48 9.23
N PHE A 354 17.62 37.34 9.02
CA PHE A 354 17.86 38.76 9.17
C PHE A 354 18.07 38.99 10.67
N PHE A 355 19.22 39.62 10.94
CA PHE A 355 19.76 40.00 12.25
C PHE A 355 18.74 40.67 13.17
#